data_AF-A0A7C3AP34-F1
#
_entry.id   AF-A0A7C3AP34-F1
#
_cell.length_a   1.000
_cell.length_b   1.000
_cell.length_c   1.000
_cell.angle_alpha   90.00
_cell.angle_beta   90.00
_cell.angle_gamma   90.00
#
_symmetry.space_group_name_H-M   'P 1'
#
loop_
_entity.id
_entity.type
_entity.pdbx_description
1 polymer ?
#
loop_
_entity_poly.entity_id
_entity_poly.type
_entity_poly.pdbx_seq_one_letter_code
_entity_poly.pdbx_strand_id
1 'polypeptide(L)'
;ALAAQYLGMRFIYLEAGSGAKLPVPPSMISAVRRVINVPLIVGGGIRSADQARMAVSAGADIIVTGNLVEGADAKGRVSEIIDGIKAGVKAKNDMF
;
A
#
# COMPACT_ATOMS: atom_id res chain seq x y z
N ALA A 1 -4.17 15.05 2.31
CA ALA A 1 -4.41 14.42 0.99
C ALA A 1 -5.09 15.38 0.01
N LEU A 2 -6.33 15.85 0.28
CA LEU A 2 -7.05 16.78 -0.61
C LEU A 2 -6.28 18.06 -0.97
N ALA A 3 -5.67 18.73 0.01
CA ALA A 3 -4.87 19.91 -0.25
C ALA A 3 -3.74 19.65 -1.27
N ALA A 4 -3.01 18.54 -1.12
CA ALA A 4 -1.95 18.17 -2.07
C ALA A 4 -2.51 17.95 -3.49
N GLN A 5 -3.66 17.28 -3.62
CA GLN A 5 -4.32 17.15 -4.92
C GLN A 5 -4.72 18.52 -5.50
N TYR A 6 -5.28 19.42 -4.70
CA TYR A 6 -5.65 20.77 -5.15
C TYR A 6 -4.44 21.64 -5.51
N LEU A 7 -3.28 21.37 -4.91
CA LEU A 7 -2.01 21.98 -5.30
C LEU A 7 -1.40 21.36 -6.58
N GLY A 8 -2.11 20.46 -7.26
CA GLY A 8 -1.68 19.88 -8.53
C GLY A 8 -0.73 18.68 -8.38
N MET A 9 -0.59 18.12 -7.17
CA MET A 9 0.24 16.92 -6.98
C MET A 9 -0.39 15.72 -7.67
N ARG A 10 0.43 14.97 -8.43
CA ARG A 10 -0.02 13.83 -9.25
C ARG A 10 -0.10 12.50 -8.50
N PHE A 11 0.40 12.45 -7.26
CA PHE A 11 0.41 11.27 -6.41
C PHE A 11 0.21 11.70 -4.95
N ILE A 12 -0.37 10.81 -4.15
CA ILE A 12 -0.38 10.92 -2.69
C ILE A 12 0.39 9.74 -2.12
N TYR A 13 1.30 10.00 -1.19
CA TYR A 13 2.04 8.97 -0.48
C TYR A 13 1.63 8.96 1.00
N LEU A 14 1.13 7.83 1.50
CA LEU A 14 0.95 7.58 2.94
C LEU A 14 2.12 6.74 3.45
N GLU A 15 2.94 7.34 4.33
CA GLU A 15 4.17 6.74 4.86
C GLU A 15 4.02 6.47 6.37
N ALA A 16 4.21 5.21 6.78
CA ALA A 16 4.22 4.82 8.20
C ALA A 16 5.59 5.02 8.87
N GLY A 17 6.65 5.20 8.09
CA GLY A 17 8.04 5.27 8.48
C GLY A 17 8.82 4.02 8.07
N SER A 18 10.09 4.20 7.69
CA SER A 18 11.01 3.06 7.51
C SER A 18 11.15 2.29 8.82
N GLY A 19 11.07 0.96 8.74
CA GLY A 19 11.13 0.10 9.92
C GLY A 19 9.89 0.12 10.82
N ALA A 20 8.83 0.87 10.49
CA ALA A 20 7.61 0.93 11.28
C ALA A 20 7.09 -0.47 11.65
N LYS A 21 6.68 -0.69 12.91
CA LYS A 21 6.18 -2.00 13.37
C LYS A 21 4.83 -2.36 12.75
N LEU A 22 3.99 -1.34 12.56
CA LEU A 22 2.67 -1.46 11.96
C LEU A 22 2.63 -0.62 10.68
N PRO A 23 2.00 -1.12 9.59
CA PRO A 23 1.80 -0.34 8.38
C PRO A 23 0.69 0.72 8.59
N VAL A 24 0.50 1.57 7.59
CA VAL A 24 -0.65 2.49 7.55
C VAL A 24 -1.95 1.68 7.69
N PRO A 25 -2.87 2.01 8.62
CA PRO A 25 -4.10 1.25 8.81
C PRO A 25 -5.00 1.24 7.57
N PRO A 26 -5.65 0.11 7.22
CA PRO A 26 -6.58 0.04 6.08
C PRO A 26 -7.70 1.08 6.12
N SER A 27 -8.20 1.42 7.31
CA SER A 27 -9.23 2.46 7.50
C SER A 27 -8.75 3.84 7.03
N MET A 28 -7.47 4.17 7.27
CA MET A 28 -6.86 5.42 6.82
C MET A 28 -6.65 5.41 5.30
N ILE A 29 -6.16 4.30 4.74
CA ILE A 29 -6.01 4.13 3.29
C ILE A 29 -7.35 4.33 2.59
N SER A 30 -8.41 3.66 3.07
CA SER A 30 -9.76 3.77 2.52
C SER A 30 -10.36 5.16 2.67
N ALA A 31 -10.16 5.82 3.82
CA ALA A 31 -10.61 7.20 4.01
C ALA A 31 -9.95 8.17 3.03
N VAL A 32 -8.64 8.02 2.79
CA VAL A 32 -7.91 8.85 1.83
C VAL A 32 -8.32 8.55 0.39
N ARG A 33 -8.38 7.26 0.00
CA ARG A 33 -8.78 6.84 -1.35
C ARG A 33 -10.15 7.37 -1.75
N ARG A 34 -11.10 7.47 -0.80
CA ARG A 34 -12.46 7.98 -1.03
C ARG A 34 -12.51 9.48 -1.37
N VAL A 35 -11.50 10.25 -1.00
CA VAL A 35 -11.51 11.71 -1.18
C VAL A 35 -10.51 12.21 -2.23
N ILE A 36 -9.67 11.33 -2.78
CA ILE A 36 -8.72 11.69 -3.84
C ILE A 36 -9.05 10.97 -5.15
N ASN A 37 -8.65 11.59 -6.25
CA ASN A 37 -8.77 11.07 -7.63
C ASN A 37 -7.39 10.75 -8.25
N VAL A 38 -6.29 11.15 -7.61
CA VAL A 38 -4.93 10.80 -8.02
C VAL A 38 -4.50 9.44 -7.44
N PRO A 39 -3.48 8.77 -8.01
CA PRO A 39 -2.97 7.50 -7.47
C PRO A 39 -2.46 7.61 -6.02
N LEU A 40 -2.73 6.57 -5.24
CA LEU A 40 -2.36 6.44 -3.84
C LEU A 40 -1.21 5.44 -3.65
N ILE A 41 -0.08 5.94 -3.16
CA ILE A 41 1.08 5.15 -2.76
C ILE A 41 0.99 4.90 -1.25
N VAL A 42 1.25 3.67 -0.81
CA VAL A 42 1.34 3.31 0.61
C VAL A 42 2.68 2.63 0.88
N GLY A 43 3.41 3.16 1.85
CA GLY A 43 4.72 2.65 2.26
C GLY A 43 4.91 2.61 3.77
N GLY A 44 5.92 1.86 4.19
CA GLY A 44 6.29 1.68 5.59
C GLY A 44 5.57 0.50 6.25
N GLY A 45 6.33 -0.39 6.87
CA GLY A 45 5.82 -1.46 7.73
C GLY A 45 5.19 -2.69 7.05
N ILE A 46 5.11 -2.74 5.71
CA ILE A 46 4.52 -3.86 4.95
C ILE A 46 5.56 -4.99 4.78
N ARG A 47 5.34 -6.11 5.46
CA ARG A 47 6.27 -7.24 5.58
C ARG A 47 5.70 -8.62 5.25
N SER A 48 4.40 -8.72 4.96
CA SER A 48 3.73 -9.98 4.63
C SER A 48 2.75 -9.82 3.48
N ALA A 49 2.41 -10.94 2.82
CA ALA A 49 1.37 -10.98 1.79
C ALA A 49 0.04 -10.39 2.27
N ASP A 50 -0.39 -10.73 3.49
CA ASP A 50 -1.68 -10.27 4.00
C ASP A 50 -1.72 -8.76 4.24
N GLN A 51 -0.63 -8.17 4.74
CA GLN A 51 -0.53 -6.71 4.87
C GLN A 51 -0.60 -6.00 3.51
N ALA A 52 0.07 -6.55 2.49
CA ALA A 52 0.00 -6.02 1.13
C ALA A 52 -1.41 -6.16 0.54
N ARG A 53 -2.06 -7.33 0.73
CA ARG A 53 -3.45 -7.59 0.34
C ARG A 53 -4.38 -6.56 0.96
N MET A 54 -4.32 -6.38 2.28
CA MET A 54 -5.17 -5.44 3.01
C MET A 54 -4.98 -4.00 2.54
N ALA A 55 -3.74 -3.57 2.28
CA ALA A 55 -3.47 -2.22 1.78
C ALA A 55 -4.07 -1.98 0.38
N VAL A 56 -3.90 -2.94 -0.54
CA VAL A 56 -4.46 -2.86 -1.90
C VAL A 56 -5.99 -2.93 -1.88
N SER A 57 -6.57 -3.86 -1.11
CA SER A 57 -8.03 -3.96 -0.95
C SER A 57 -8.63 -2.69 -0.33
N ALA A 58 -7.88 -1.99 0.54
CA ALA A 58 -8.31 -0.71 1.10
C ALA A 58 -8.18 0.47 0.12
N GLY A 59 -7.52 0.30 -1.01
CA GLY A 59 -7.45 1.31 -2.07
C GLY A 59 -6.06 1.85 -2.40
N ALA A 60 -4.98 1.23 -1.92
CA ALA A 60 -3.64 1.54 -2.41
C ALA A 60 -3.51 1.13 -3.89
N ASP A 61 -2.93 2.00 -4.70
CA ASP A 61 -2.62 1.75 -6.11
C ASP A 61 -1.16 1.27 -6.27
N ILE A 62 -0.26 1.74 -5.40
CA ILE A 62 1.16 1.39 -5.38
C ILE A 62 1.58 1.05 -3.95
N ILE A 63 2.34 -0.04 -3.80
CA ILE A 63 2.93 -0.47 -2.53
C ILE A 63 4.44 -0.23 -2.56
N VAL A 64 4.99 0.36 -1.50
CA VAL A 64 6.44 0.53 -1.30
C VAL A 64 6.91 -0.29 -0.11
N THR A 65 7.89 -1.16 -0.35
CA THR A 65 8.56 -1.96 0.69
C THR A 65 10.07 -1.98 0.46
N GLY A 66 10.86 -1.76 1.52
CA GLY A 66 12.33 -1.63 1.46
C GLY A 66 13.03 -2.58 2.43
N ASN A 67 12.74 -2.50 3.73
CA ASN A 67 13.39 -3.33 4.75
C ASN A 67 13.17 -4.84 4.56
N LEU A 68 12.17 -5.22 3.77
CA LEU A 68 11.89 -6.60 3.40
C LEU A 68 13.01 -7.20 2.52
N VAL A 69 13.65 -6.38 1.68
CA VAL A 69 14.65 -6.81 0.68
C VAL A 69 16.10 -6.71 1.16
N GLU A 70 16.33 -6.27 2.39
CA GLU A 70 17.68 -6.13 2.97
C GLU A 70 18.27 -7.47 3.50
N GLY A 71 17.52 -8.58 3.44
CA GLY A 71 17.92 -9.90 3.95
C GLY A 71 18.34 -10.91 2.88
N ALA A 72 18.73 -12.11 3.32
CA ALA A 72 19.34 -13.17 2.48
C ALA A 72 18.41 -13.78 1.41
N ASP A 73 17.08 -13.59 1.50
CA ASP A 73 16.10 -14.06 0.51
C ASP A 73 15.19 -12.93 0.02
N ALA A 74 15.76 -11.93 -0.63
CA ALA A 74 14.99 -10.83 -1.20
C ALA A 74 13.96 -11.32 -2.24
N LYS A 75 14.29 -12.33 -3.04
CA LYS A 75 13.43 -12.82 -4.12
C LYS A 75 12.17 -13.52 -3.59
N GLY A 76 12.31 -14.46 -2.65
CA GLY A 76 11.17 -15.17 -2.07
C GLY A 76 10.23 -14.21 -1.36
N ARG A 77 10.79 -13.27 -0.59
CA ARG A 77 10.00 -12.26 0.12
C ARG A 77 9.26 -11.30 -0.82
N VAL A 78 9.91 -10.83 -1.89
CA VAL A 78 9.23 -9.99 -2.89
C VAL A 78 8.11 -10.76 -3.58
N SER A 79 8.34 -12.05 -3.90
CA SER A 79 7.30 -12.90 -4.49
C SER A 79 6.07 -13.01 -3.58
N GLU A 80 6.29 -13.21 -2.27
CA GLU A 80 5.21 -13.26 -1.27
C GLU A 80 4.38 -11.97 -1.27
N ILE A 81 5.04 -10.80 -1.29
CA ILE A 81 4.35 -9.50 -1.35
C ILE A 81 3.56 -9.35 -2.65
N ILE A 82 4.12 -9.76 -3.79
CA ILE A 82 3.45 -9.72 -5.09
C ILE A 82 2.18 -10.58 -5.07
N ASP A 83 2.22 -11.76 -4.45
CA ASP A 83 1.05 -12.64 -4.32
C ASP A 83 -0.04 -11.99 -3.45
N GLY A 84 0.36 -11.32 -2.37
CA GLY A 84 -0.54 -10.48 -1.56
C GLY A 84 -1.21 -9.37 -2.37
N ILE A 85 -0.44 -8.65 -3.20
CA ILE A 85 -0.95 -7.60 -4.10
C ILE A 85 -1.97 -8.18 -5.08
N LYS A 86 -1.67 -9.29 -5.75
CA LYS A 86 -2.58 -9.95 -6.70
C LYS A 86 -3.88 -10.36 -6.02
N ALA A 87 -3.81 -10.95 -4.82
CA ALA A 87 -4.98 -11.30 -4.03
C ALA A 87 -5.81 -10.06 -3.65
N GLY A 88 -5.14 -8.95 -3.31
CA GLY A 88 -5.78 -7.69 -2.95
C GLY A 88 -6.53 -7.05 -4.12
N VAL A 89 -5.94 -7.10 -5.33
CA VAL A 89 -6.60 -6.65 -6.57
C VAL A 89 -7.86 -7.47 -6.85
N LYS A 90 -7.80 -8.80 -6.72
CA LYS A 90 -8.96 -9.68 -6.91
C LYS A 90 -10.09 -9.32 -5.93
N ALA A 91 -9.77 -9.20 -4.64
CA ALA A 91 -10.75 -8.85 -3.62
C ALA A 91 -11.39 -7.45 -3.83
N LYS A 92 -10.62 -6.49 -4.36
CA LYS A 92 -11.13 -5.15 -4.72
C LYS A 92 -12.12 -5.21 -5.88
N ASN A 93 -11.87 -6.08 -6.87
CA ASN A 93 -12.75 -6.25 -8.02
C ASN A 93 -14.04 -7.02 -7.68
N ASP A 94 -13.98 -7.99 -6.77
CA ASP A 94 -15.17 -8.76 -6.34
C ASP A 94 -16.17 -7.92 -5.51
N MET A 95 -15.80 -6.70 -5.09
CA MET A 95 -16.67 -5.76 -4.37
C MET A 95 -17.46 -4.80 -5.28
N PHE A 96 -17.28 -4.88 -6.61
CA PHE A 96 -17.98 -4.06 -7.62
C PHE A 96 -18.52 -4.95 -8.75
#